data_AF-A0A1F8CV71-F1
#
_entry.id   AF-A0A1F8CV71-F1
#
_cell.length_a   1.000
_cell.length_b   1.000
_cell.length_c   1.000
_cell.angle_alpha   90.00
_cell.angle_beta   90.00
_cell.angle_gamma   90.00
#
_symmetry.space_group_name_H-M   'P 1'
#
loop_
_entity.id
_entity.type
_entity.pdbx_description
1 polymer ?
#
loop_
_entity_poly.entity_id
_entity_poly.type
_entity_poly.pdbx_seq_one_letter_code
_entity_poly.pdbx_strand_id
1 'polypeptide(L)'
;MTNDTQEVTSIGHYLEKVETLSRRERIEQKVFDTLHDWVIAEDGLKHQIQRAHTELARFGNAVPICRTMGEITRALETMKQVVTEDRQIVKLWDDIFTKRGSVVESCKGVPAEEVRNDFAGAISVLTFIDLVSQVDPEYGARIKAVDIMASPHDDVQSKVDLVIDFGTTTKIDGVSHRVIRLVQLKTSSDDQAHVEVIDQERQYGNVSRQDAEAILDMAEQMKDEAREHNEYITVRCYAVEVPSYKSEHVNNPFGIIQRGKKQQPLIAQFTRENQDARLIPIKK
;
A
#
# COMPACT_ATOMS: atom_id res chain seq x y z
N MET A 1 -10.32 37.28 24.68
CA MET A 1 -10.80 36.08 23.97
C MET A 1 -9.75 35.78 22.92
N THR A 2 -8.80 34.92 23.28
CA THR A 2 -7.71 34.50 22.41
C THR A 2 -8.27 33.53 21.37
N ASN A 3 -8.02 33.83 20.10
CA ASN A 3 -8.27 32.94 18.98
C ASN A 3 -7.36 31.71 19.13
N ASP A 4 -7.91 30.63 19.67
CA ASP A 4 -7.37 29.28 19.51
C ASP A 4 -7.56 28.90 18.05
N THR A 5 -6.62 29.36 17.23
CA THR A 5 -6.44 28.90 15.86
C THR A 5 -5.93 27.48 16.00
N GLN A 6 -6.85 26.51 15.97
CA GLN A 6 -6.51 25.09 15.94
C GLN A 6 -5.45 24.88 14.85
N GLU A 7 -4.28 24.39 15.26
CA GLU A 7 -3.31 23.84 14.34
C GLU A 7 -4.05 22.91 13.38
N VAL A 8 -4.03 23.23 12.09
CA VAL A 8 -4.36 22.26 11.04
C VAL A 8 -3.28 21.20 11.16
N THR A 9 -3.52 20.25 12.03
CA THR A 9 -2.74 19.02 12.15
C THR A 9 -2.92 18.36 10.78
N SER A 10 -1.84 18.24 10.00
CA SER A 10 -1.91 17.60 8.69
C SER A 10 -2.59 16.24 8.83
N ILE A 11 -3.36 15.82 7.81
CA ILE A 11 -4.07 14.53 7.86
C ILE A 11 -3.10 13.38 8.19
N GLY A 12 -1.86 13.45 7.70
CA GLY A 12 -0.78 12.54 8.10
C GLY A 12 -0.55 12.45 9.61
N HIS A 13 -0.36 13.58 10.30
CA HIS A 13 -0.19 13.59 11.77
C HIS A 13 -1.45 13.08 12.49
N TYR A 14 -2.64 13.39 11.96
CA TYR A 14 -3.89 12.86 12.51
C TYR A 14 -3.94 11.33 12.39
N LEU A 15 -3.59 10.77 11.23
CA LEU A 15 -3.55 9.33 10.99
C LEU A 15 -2.53 8.62 11.90
N GLU A 16 -1.34 9.19 12.09
CA GLU A 16 -0.33 8.66 13.02
C GLU A 16 -0.87 8.52 14.44
N LYS A 17 -1.58 9.55 14.92
CA LYS A 17 -2.22 9.52 16.23
C LYS A 17 -3.30 8.43 16.28
N VAL A 18 -4.15 8.35 15.26
CA VAL A 18 -5.29 7.44 15.20
C VAL A 18 -4.87 5.96 15.15
N GLU A 19 -3.76 5.64 14.50
CA GLU A 19 -3.25 4.26 14.39
C GLU A 19 -2.89 3.65 15.73
N THR A 20 -2.51 4.47 16.71
CA THR A 20 -2.22 4.03 18.09
C THR A 20 -3.46 3.79 18.94
N LEU A 21 -4.63 4.27 18.49
CA LEU A 21 -5.89 4.16 19.22
C LEU A 21 -6.52 2.77 19.04
N SER A 22 -7.14 2.28 20.11
CA SER A 22 -8.02 1.11 20.06
C SER A 22 -9.28 1.40 19.25
N ARG A 23 -9.97 0.34 18.81
CA ARG A 23 -11.26 0.47 18.09
C ARG A 23 -12.28 1.32 18.87
N ARG A 24 -12.38 1.13 20.19
CA ARG A 24 -13.31 1.88 21.04
C ARG A 24 -12.99 3.37 21.03
N GLU A 25 -11.73 3.73 21.21
CA GLU A 25 -11.28 5.13 21.21
C GLU A 25 -11.51 5.81 19.86
N ARG A 26 -11.33 5.08 18.74
CA ARG A 26 -11.62 5.63 17.41
C ARG A 26 -13.10 5.95 17.20
N ILE A 27 -13.99 5.11 17.73
CA ILE A 27 -15.44 5.36 17.71
C ILE A 27 -15.77 6.57 18.59
N GLU A 28 -15.25 6.62 19.82
CA GLU A 28 -15.47 7.72 20.76
C GLU A 28 -14.97 9.07 20.21
N GLN A 29 -13.85 9.06 19.48
CA GLN A 29 -13.26 10.24 18.84
C GLN A 29 -13.86 10.56 17.47
N LYS A 30 -14.89 9.84 17.02
CA LYS A 30 -15.54 10.04 15.72
C LYS A 30 -14.57 10.08 14.53
N VAL A 31 -13.57 9.22 14.55
CA VAL A 31 -12.51 9.18 13.53
C VAL A 31 -13.09 9.07 12.11
N PHE A 32 -14.16 8.29 11.96
CA PHE A 32 -14.84 8.14 10.68
C PHE A 32 -15.37 9.47 10.12
N ASP A 33 -16.06 10.26 10.95
CA ASP A 33 -16.63 11.54 10.53
C ASP A 33 -15.51 12.48 10.08
N THR A 34 -14.40 12.54 10.84
CA THR A 34 -13.23 13.37 10.49
C THR A 34 -12.59 12.96 9.16
N LEU A 35 -12.38 11.65 8.93
CA LEU A 35 -11.79 11.17 7.68
C LEU A 35 -12.74 11.38 6.49
N HIS A 36 -14.04 11.19 6.69
CA HIS A 36 -15.04 11.47 5.68
C HIS A 36 -15.04 12.96 5.30
N ASP A 37 -15.08 13.86 6.30
CA ASP A 37 -15.07 15.30 6.10
C ASP A 37 -13.80 15.77 5.38
N TRP A 38 -12.63 15.21 5.73
CA TRP A 38 -11.39 15.49 5.00
C TRP A 38 -11.47 15.12 3.51
N VAL A 39 -12.15 14.03 3.17
CA VAL A 39 -12.25 13.61 1.77
C VAL A 39 -13.19 14.49 0.95
N ILE A 40 -14.29 14.95 1.54
CA ILE A 40 -15.29 15.77 0.84
C ILE A 40 -15.03 17.28 0.93
N ALA A 41 -14.14 17.73 1.82
CA ALA A 41 -13.79 19.14 1.97
C ALA A 41 -13.16 19.72 0.69
N GLU A 42 -13.45 21.00 0.43
CA GLU A 42 -12.96 21.71 -0.76
C GLU A 42 -11.43 21.85 -0.79
N ASP A 43 -10.83 22.05 0.39
CA ASP A 43 -9.38 22.07 0.67
C ASP A 43 -8.83 20.71 1.14
N GLY A 44 -9.67 19.68 1.10
CA GLY A 44 -9.38 18.31 1.52
C GLY A 44 -8.62 17.49 0.49
N LEU A 45 -8.92 16.19 0.42
CA LEU A 45 -8.20 15.23 -0.43
C LEU A 45 -8.08 15.69 -1.89
N LYS A 46 -9.17 16.22 -2.45
CA LYS A 46 -9.20 16.74 -3.83
C LYS A 46 -8.13 17.81 -4.07
N HIS A 47 -7.99 18.75 -3.15
CA HIS A 47 -7.01 19.84 -3.28
C HIS A 47 -5.58 19.30 -3.20
N GLN A 48 -5.34 18.32 -2.32
CA GLN A 48 -4.03 17.67 -2.20
C GLN A 48 -3.62 16.94 -3.49
N ILE A 49 -4.53 16.15 -4.08
CA ILE A 49 -4.28 15.47 -5.36
C ILE A 49 -4.00 16.50 -6.46
N GLN A 50 -4.83 17.54 -6.58
CA GLN A 50 -4.64 18.57 -7.60
C GLN A 50 -3.29 19.30 -7.45
N ARG A 51 -2.91 19.62 -6.21
CA ARG A 51 -1.62 20.25 -5.91
C ARG A 51 -0.46 19.33 -6.25
N ALA A 52 -0.53 18.06 -5.85
CA ALA A 52 0.51 17.06 -6.12
C ALA A 52 0.74 16.86 -7.63
N HIS A 53 -0.34 16.76 -8.41
CA HIS A 53 -0.28 16.70 -9.88
C HIS A 53 0.25 18.00 -10.51
N THR A 54 -0.07 19.16 -9.94
CA THR A 54 0.51 20.44 -10.39
C THR A 54 2.02 20.47 -10.16
N GLU A 55 2.50 19.95 -9.03
CA GLU A 55 3.94 19.84 -8.73
C GLU A 55 4.63 18.84 -9.67
N LEU A 56 4.00 17.69 -9.96
CA LEU A 56 4.50 16.73 -10.94
C LEU A 56 4.64 17.37 -12.34
N ALA A 57 3.59 18.03 -12.83
CA ALA A 57 3.61 18.65 -14.16
C ALA A 57 4.64 19.79 -14.29
N ARG A 58 4.90 20.53 -13.21
CA ARG A 58 5.85 21.66 -13.21
C ARG A 58 7.29 21.26 -12.99
N PHE A 59 7.54 20.24 -12.16
CA PHE A 59 8.88 19.93 -11.66
C PHE A 59 9.30 18.48 -11.93
N GLY A 60 8.43 17.63 -12.48
CA GLY A 60 8.69 16.21 -12.66
C GLY A 60 8.79 15.42 -11.34
N ASN A 61 8.33 16.01 -10.23
CA ASN A 61 8.45 15.40 -8.90
C ASN A 61 7.19 14.63 -8.52
N ALA A 62 7.27 13.30 -8.52
CA ALA A 62 6.16 12.41 -8.15
C ALA A 62 6.01 12.19 -6.62
N VAL A 63 7.01 12.58 -5.81
CA VAL A 63 7.01 12.37 -4.34
C VAL A 63 5.74 12.90 -3.66
N PRO A 64 5.19 14.08 -4.00
CA PRO A 64 3.94 14.55 -3.41
C PRO A 64 2.74 13.62 -3.69
N ILE A 65 2.66 13.03 -4.88
CA ILE A 65 1.58 12.11 -5.25
C ILE A 65 1.70 10.83 -4.42
N CYS A 66 2.89 10.22 -4.37
CA CYS A 66 3.14 9.02 -3.56
C CYS A 66 2.82 9.27 -2.07
N ARG A 67 3.16 10.44 -1.54
CA ARG A 67 2.79 10.83 -0.16
C ARG A 67 1.27 10.87 0.04
N THR A 68 0.54 11.57 -0.82
CA THR A 68 -0.92 11.66 -0.73
C THR A 68 -1.58 10.28 -0.87
N MET A 69 -1.06 9.41 -1.75
CA MET A 69 -1.57 8.04 -1.88
C MET A 69 -1.29 7.20 -0.63
N GLY A 70 -0.14 7.37 0.01
CA GLY A 70 0.14 6.73 1.31
C GLY A 70 -0.83 7.16 2.42
N GLU A 71 -1.18 8.45 2.49
CA GLU A 71 -2.19 8.95 3.43
C GLU A 71 -3.57 8.34 3.16
N ILE A 72 -3.96 8.20 1.88
CA ILE A 72 -5.21 7.53 1.49
C ILE A 72 -5.20 6.06 1.92
N THR A 73 -4.12 5.31 1.62
CA THR A 73 -3.99 3.91 2.02
C THR A 73 -4.19 3.74 3.52
N ARG A 74 -3.52 4.57 4.33
CA ARG A 74 -3.63 4.56 5.80
C ARG A 74 -5.03 4.91 6.29
N ALA A 75 -5.68 5.90 5.67
CA ALA A 75 -7.05 6.26 5.99
C ALA A 75 -8.01 5.09 5.71
N LEU A 76 -7.90 4.46 4.52
CA LEU A 76 -8.70 3.31 4.12
C LEU A 76 -8.50 2.10 5.03
N GLU A 77 -7.25 1.79 5.39
CA GLU A 77 -6.94 0.72 6.35
C GLU A 77 -7.55 0.99 7.74
N THR A 78 -7.41 2.23 8.22
CA THR A 78 -7.98 2.66 9.50
C THR A 78 -9.50 2.49 9.53
N MET A 79 -10.17 2.85 8.43
CA MET A 79 -11.62 2.71 8.31
C MET A 79 -12.06 1.26 8.19
N LYS A 80 -11.31 0.41 7.45
CA LYS A 80 -11.56 -1.03 7.35
C LYS A 80 -11.68 -1.67 8.75
N GLN A 81 -10.83 -1.28 9.70
CA GLN A 81 -10.85 -1.81 11.07
C GLN A 81 -12.07 -1.38 11.90
N VAL A 82 -12.68 -0.24 11.56
CA VAL A 82 -13.86 0.29 12.27
C VAL A 82 -15.16 -0.28 11.68
N VAL A 83 -15.18 -0.49 10.35
CA VAL A 83 -16.42 -0.48 9.55
C VAL A 83 -16.72 -1.81 8.83
N THR A 84 -15.92 -2.85 8.98
CA THR A 84 -15.84 -4.05 8.09
C THR A 84 -17.14 -4.79 7.72
N GLU A 85 -18.32 -4.39 8.23
CA GLU A 85 -19.64 -4.94 7.93
C GLU A 85 -20.71 -3.90 7.51
N ASP A 86 -20.41 -2.58 7.50
CA ASP A 86 -21.38 -1.56 7.09
C ASP A 86 -21.34 -1.31 5.57
N ARG A 87 -22.30 -1.92 4.87
CA ARG A 87 -22.49 -1.77 3.42
C ARG A 87 -22.72 -0.32 2.99
N GLN A 88 -23.27 0.54 3.85
CA GLN A 88 -23.50 1.95 3.51
C GLN A 88 -22.18 2.70 3.38
N ILE A 89 -21.23 2.42 4.27
CA ILE A 89 -19.91 3.07 4.23
C ILE A 89 -19.08 2.54 3.07
N VAL A 90 -19.11 1.23 2.79
CA VAL A 90 -18.45 0.68 1.59
C VAL A 90 -18.96 1.39 0.33
N LYS A 91 -20.28 1.57 0.22
CA LYS A 91 -20.90 2.27 -0.90
C LYS A 91 -20.52 3.75 -0.95
N LEU A 92 -20.45 4.43 0.20
CA LEU A 92 -20.05 5.84 0.27
C LEU A 92 -18.64 6.04 -0.28
N TRP A 93 -17.69 5.19 0.11
CA TRP A 93 -16.31 5.27 -0.36
C TRP A 93 -16.18 4.85 -1.83
N ASP A 94 -16.90 3.82 -2.26
CA ASP A 94 -16.98 3.49 -3.68
C ASP A 94 -17.50 4.67 -4.49
N ASP A 95 -18.59 5.31 -4.05
CA ASP A 95 -19.17 6.49 -4.69
C ASP A 95 -18.16 7.66 -4.77
N ILE A 96 -17.40 7.90 -3.71
CA ILE A 96 -16.35 8.93 -3.64
C ILE A 96 -15.25 8.72 -4.70
N PHE A 97 -14.96 7.47 -5.07
CA PHE A 97 -13.87 7.14 -6.00
C PHE A 97 -14.35 6.82 -7.43
N THR A 98 -15.60 6.39 -7.61
CA THR A 98 -16.05 5.83 -8.91
C THR A 98 -17.18 6.60 -9.58
N LYS A 99 -17.95 7.44 -8.86
CA LYS A 99 -19.12 8.13 -9.44
C LYS A 99 -18.81 9.45 -10.15
N ARG A 100 -19.78 9.91 -10.94
CA ARG A 100 -19.73 11.22 -11.60
C ARG A 100 -19.71 12.36 -10.57
N GLY A 101 -18.75 13.27 -10.64
CA GLY A 101 -18.53 14.30 -9.60
C GLY A 101 -17.77 13.83 -8.35
N SER A 102 -17.20 12.62 -8.38
CA SER A 102 -16.23 12.09 -7.40
C SER A 102 -14.98 12.97 -7.28
N VAL A 103 -14.13 12.67 -6.29
CA VAL A 103 -12.76 13.22 -6.21
C VAL A 103 -12.04 13.02 -7.55
N VAL A 104 -12.17 11.84 -8.15
CA VAL A 104 -11.58 11.47 -9.44
C VAL A 104 -11.98 12.42 -10.57
N GLU A 105 -13.24 12.81 -10.66
CA GLU A 105 -13.71 13.69 -11.74
C GLU A 105 -13.63 15.18 -11.42
N SER A 106 -13.42 15.52 -10.16
CA SER A 106 -13.49 16.90 -9.67
C SER A 106 -12.14 17.60 -9.62
N CYS A 107 -11.03 16.87 -9.73
CA CYS A 107 -9.66 17.41 -9.78
C CYS A 107 -9.44 18.26 -11.05
N LYS A 108 -9.54 19.58 -10.93
CA LYS A 108 -9.41 20.49 -12.07
C LYS A 108 -7.99 20.41 -12.64
N GLY A 109 -7.90 20.19 -13.96
CA GLY A 109 -6.62 20.18 -14.68
C GLY A 109 -5.83 18.88 -14.57
N VAL A 110 -6.40 17.84 -13.96
CA VAL A 110 -5.81 16.49 -13.89
C VAL A 110 -6.73 15.52 -14.66
N PRO A 111 -6.23 14.72 -15.60
CA PRO A 111 -7.01 13.68 -16.24
C PRO A 111 -7.57 12.68 -15.21
N ALA A 112 -8.87 12.40 -15.29
CA ALA A 112 -9.53 11.49 -14.35
C ALA A 112 -8.93 10.06 -14.36
N GLU A 113 -8.34 9.64 -15.48
CA GLU A 113 -7.65 8.35 -15.58
C GLU A 113 -6.37 8.29 -14.72
N GLU A 114 -5.59 9.36 -14.69
CA GLU A 114 -4.39 9.45 -13.85
C GLU A 114 -4.75 9.33 -12.37
N VAL A 115 -5.76 10.08 -11.92
CA VAL A 115 -6.25 10.00 -10.54
C VAL A 115 -6.76 8.58 -10.20
N ARG A 116 -7.41 7.89 -11.15
CA ARG A 116 -7.85 6.49 -10.93
C ARG A 116 -6.67 5.53 -10.79
N ASN A 117 -5.59 5.75 -11.54
CA ASN A 117 -4.39 4.92 -11.46
C ASN A 117 -3.67 5.11 -10.12
N ASP A 118 -3.59 6.35 -9.64
CA ASP A 118 -3.05 6.66 -8.31
C ASP A 118 -3.83 5.91 -7.21
N PHE A 119 -5.17 6.00 -7.24
CA PHE A 119 -6.02 5.25 -6.31
C PHE A 119 -5.88 3.73 -6.45
N ALA A 120 -5.68 3.22 -7.67
CA ALA A 120 -5.44 1.81 -7.88
C ALA A 120 -4.16 1.34 -7.17
N GLY A 121 -3.09 2.14 -7.19
CA GLY A 121 -1.87 1.88 -6.43
C GLY A 121 -2.13 1.81 -4.92
N ALA A 122 -2.80 2.82 -4.36
CA ALA A 122 -3.15 2.86 -2.93
C ALA A 122 -3.94 1.61 -2.48
N ILE A 123 -4.94 1.20 -3.25
CA ILE A 123 -5.79 0.03 -2.92
C ILE A 123 -5.05 -1.30 -3.12
N SER A 124 -4.02 -1.33 -3.98
CA SER A 124 -3.20 -2.54 -4.19
C SER A 124 -2.43 -2.95 -2.95
N VAL A 125 -1.94 -1.98 -2.17
CA VAL A 125 -1.30 -2.24 -0.88
C VAL A 125 -2.27 -2.98 0.06
N LEU A 126 -3.52 -2.51 0.15
CA LEU A 126 -4.53 -3.15 0.99
C LEU A 126 -4.91 -4.54 0.49
N THR A 127 -4.96 -4.72 -0.83
CA THR A 127 -5.25 -6.01 -1.47
C THR A 127 -4.13 -7.01 -1.21
N PHE A 128 -2.88 -6.56 -1.27
CA PHE A 128 -1.71 -7.35 -0.89
C PHE A 128 -1.78 -7.80 0.57
N ILE A 129 -2.08 -6.89 1.50
CA ILE A 129 -2.24 -7.24 2.93
C ILE A 129 -3.35 -8.27 3.11
N ASP A 130 -4.48 -8.12 2.41
CA ASP A 130 -5.56 -9.10 2.46
C ASP A 130 -5.11 -10.46 1.95
N LEU A 131 -4.41 -10.54 0.81
CA LEU A 131 -3.81 -11.79 0.29
C LEU A 131 -2.91 -12.48 1.32
N VAL A 132 -1.98 -11.73 1.93
CA VAL A 132 -1.10 -12.26 2.98
C VAL A 132 -1.91 -12.82 4.14
N SER A 133 -2.98 -12.14 4.55
CA SER A 133 -3.86 -12.60 5.63
C SER A 133 -4.67 -13.85 5.29
N GLN A 134 -5.00 -14.07 4.02
CA GLN A 134 -5.67 -15.30 3.57
C GLN A 134 -4.70 -16.49 3.53
N VAL A 135 -3.43 -16.27 3.20
CA VAL A 135 -2.40 -17.32 3.12
C VAL A 135 -1.84 -17.67 4.48
N ASP A 136 -1.48 -16.67 5.29
CA ASP A 136 -1.03 -16.85 6.67
C ASP A 136 -1.70 -15.81 7.59
N PRO A 137 -2.80 -16.17 8.26
CA PRO A 137 -3.53 -15.26 9.14
C PRO A 137 -2.70 -14.69 10.28
N GLU A 138 -1.67 -15.40 10.74
CA GLU A 138 -0.82 -14.93 11.84
C GLU A 138 0.09 -13.79 11.39
N TYR A 139 0.67 -13.91 10.19
CA TYR A 139 1.47 -12.84 9.60
C TYR A 139 0.59 -11.68 9.11
N GLY A 140 -0.54 -11.98 8.47
CA GLY A 140 -1.48 -10.94 8.03
C GLY A 140 -2.01 -10.10 9.18
N ALA A 141 -2.20 -10.66 10.38
CA ALA A 141 -2.61 -9.91 11.57
C ALA A 141 -1.51 -8.97 12.12
N ARG A 142 -0.25 -9.14 11.71
CA ARG A 142 0.90 -8.35 12.16
C ARG A 142 1.31 -7.25 11.18
N ILE A 143 0.86 -7.33 9.92
CA ILE A 143 1.19 -6.34 8.91
C ILE A 143 0.15 -5.23 8.94
N LYS A 144 0.64 -3.99 8.93
CA LYS A 144 -0.16 -2.78 8.67
C LYS A 144 0.47 -2.00 7.54
N ALA A 145 -0.33 -1.30 6.74
CA ALA A 145 0.18 -0.54 5.61
C ALA A 145 1.26 0.47 6.05
N VAL A 146 1.04 1.18 7.17
CA VAL A 146 2.01 2.15 7.70
C VAL A 146 3.38 1.55 8.03
N ASP A 147 3.44 0.27 8.40
CA ASP A 147 4.68 -0.39 8.80
C ASP A 147 5.48 -0.93 7.61
N ILE A 148 4.82 -1.12 6.46
CA ILE A 148 5.42 -1.77 5.29
C ILE A 148 5.52 -0.88 4.07
N MET A 149 4.75 0.21 3.96
CA MET A 149 4.86 1.12 2.83
C MET A 149 6.24 1.79 2.83
N ALA A 150 6.90 1.77 1.68
CA ALA A 150 8.16 2.47 1.52
C ALA A 150 7.98 3.99 1.65
N SER A 151 9.08 4.71 1.86
CA SER A 151 9.01 6.17 1.85
C SER A 151 8.60 6.66 0.45
N PRO A 152 7.90 7.80 0.33
CA PRO A 152 7.57 8.37 -0.98
C PRO A 152 8.78 8.64 -1.89
N HIS A 153 9.99 8.72 -1.33
CA HIS A 153 11.22 8.86 -2.12
C HIS A 153 11.67 7.50 -2.69
N ASP A 154 11.65 6.45 -1.88
CA ASP A 154 12.04 5.10 -2.30
C ASP A 154 11.07 4.52 -3.33
N ASP A 155 9.77 4.79 -3.20
CA ASP A 155 8.75 4.44 -4.20
C ASP A 155 9.09 5.07 -5.56
N VAL A 156 9.35 6.37 -5.58
CA VAL A 156 9.61 7.09 -6.83
C VAL A 156 10.97 6.71 -7.45
N GLN A 157 12.03 6.68 -6.64
CA GLN A 157 13.41 6.53 -7.10
C GLN A 157 13.83 5.07 -7.24
N SER A 158 13.55 4.27 -6.21
CA SER A 158 13.98 2.87 -6.10
C SER A 158 12.92 1.88 -6.53
N LYS A 159 11.71 2.36 -6.87
CA LYS A 159 10.57 1.54 -7.34
C LYS A 159 10.11 0.51 -6.32
N VAL A 160 10.29 0.82 -5.04
CA VAL A 160 9.87 -0.03 -3.94
C VAL A 160 8.55 0.49 -3.39
N ASP A 161 7.49 -0.28 -3.53
CA ASP A 161 6.20 0.03 -2.92
C ASP A 161 6.20 -0.37 -1.44
N LEU A 162 6.78 -1.55 -1.12
CA LEU A 162 6.79 -2.09 0.23
C LEU A 162 8.17 -2.58 0.69
N VAL A 163 8.50 -2.30 1.95
CA VAL A 163 9.63 -2.86 2.69
C VAL A 163 9.07 -3.73 3.82
N ILE A 164 9.18 -5.05 3.69
CA ILE A 164 8.55 -6.00 4.60
C ILE A 164 9.61 -6.76 5.40
N ASP A 165 9.49 -6.68 6.73
CA ASP A 165 10.18 -7.58 7.65
C ASP A 165 9.18 -8.42 8.45
N PHE A 166 9.23 -9.73 8.23
CA PHE A 166 8.44 -10.71 8.97
C PHE A 166 9.11 -11.17 10.28
N GLY A 167 10.23 -10.56 10.68
CA GLY A 167 11.03 -10.96 11.85
C GLY A 167 11.78 -12.27 11.63
N THR A 168 11.96 -12.68 10.38
CA THR A 168 12.59 -13.97 10.05
C THR A 168 14.09 -13.84 9.85
N THR A 169 14.83 -14.88 10.25
CA THR A 169 16.27 -14.95 10.03
C THR A 169 16.66 -16.15 9.16
N THR A 170 17.76 -16.01 8.43
CA THR A 170 18.43 -17.08 7.71
C THR A 170 19.87 -17.21 8.21
N LYS A 171 20.49 -18.39 8.12
CA LYS A 171 21.90 -18.57 8.47
C LYS A 171 22.76 -18.55 7.21
N ILE A 172 23.79 -17.71 7.19
CA ILE A 172 24.81 -17.63 6.14
C ILE A 172 26.16 -17.72 6.86
N ASP A 173 26.97 -18.71 6.51
CA ASP A 173 28.29 -18.95 7.13
C ASP A 173 28.28 -18.98 8.68
N GLY A 174 27.18 -19.49 9.24
CA GLY A 174 26.97 -19.58 10.70
C GLY A 174 26.44 -18.30 11.35
N VAL A 175 26.37 -17.18 10.64
CA VAL A 175 25.84 -15.90 11.11
C VAL A 175 24.34 -15.82 10.82
N SER A 176 23.55 -15.26 11.75
CA SER A 176 22.12 -15.05 11.56
C SER A 176 21.87 -13.72 10.85
N HIS A 177 21.28 -13.78 9.67
CA HIS A 177 20.89 -12.62 8.88
C HIS A 177 19.38 -12.40 8.98
N ARG A 178 18.95 -11.18 9.33
CA ARG A 178 17.54 -10.76 9.27
C ARG A 178 17.10 -10.64 7.81
N VAL A 179 15.95 -11.19 7.45
CA VAL A 179 15.47 -11.21 6.06
C VAL A 179 14.48 -10.06 5.81
N ILE A 180 14.91 -9.09 5.01
CA ILE A 180 14.12 -7.95 4.55
C ILE A 180 13.64 -8.22 3.12
N ARG A 181 12.43 -7.77 2.79
CA ARG A 181 11.84 -7.98 1.46
C ARG A 181 11.44 -6.66 0.87
N LEU A 182 11.95 -6.36 -0.32
CA LEU A 182 11.54 -5.21 -1.11
C LEU A 182 10.52 -5.71 -2.13
N VAL A 183 9.36 -5.08 -2.18
CA VAL A 183 8.28 -5.47 -3.09
C VAL A 183 7.93 -4.29 -3.97
N GLN A 184 7.93 -4.54 -5.27
CA GLN A 184 7.25 -3.71 -6.23
C GLN A 184 5.86 -4.31 -6.51
N LEU A 185 4.81 -3.53 -6.25
CA LEU A 185 3.44 -3.93 -6.45
C LEU A 185 2.94 -3.51 -7.84
N LYS A 186 2.15 -4.38 -8.46
CA LYS A 186 1.42 -4.10 -9.70
C LYS A 186 -0.03 -4.51 -9.55
N THR A 187 -0.90 -3.80 -10.28
CA THR A 187 -2.31 -4.19 -10.42
C THR A 187 -2.47 -5.10 -11.63
N SER A 188 -3.10 -6.25 -11.43
CA SER A 188 -3.52 -7.14 -12.51
C SER A 188 -4.90 -6.72 -13.02
N SER A 189 -5.00 -6.52 -14.34
CA SER A 189 -6.27 -6.33 -15.05
C SER A 189 -7.04 -7.62 -15.24
N ASP A 190 -6.35 -8.77 -15.15
CA ASP A 190 -6.87 -10.10 -15.47
C ASP A 190 -7.25 -10.87 -14.19
N ASP A 191 -7.36 -10.14 -13.07
CA ASP A 191 -7.76 -10.64 -11.76
C ASP A 191 -6.84 -11.74 -11.18
N GLN A 192 -5.54 -11.67 -11.48
CA GLN A 192 -4.53 -12.64 -11.03
C GLN A 192 -3.72 -12.14 -9.82
N ALA A 193 -3.11 -13.09 -9.11
CA ALA A 193 -2.13 -12.82 -8.05
C ALA A 193 -0.83 -13.57 -8.34
N HIS A 194 0.20 -12.81 -8.70
CA HIS A 194 1.51 -13.35 -9.11
C HIS A 194 2.62 -12.90 -8.18
N VAL A 195 3.60 -13.78 -7.95
CA VAL A 195 4.81 -13.49 -7.15
C VAL A 195 6.04 -13.95 -7.91
N GLU A 196 6.91 -13.01 -8.22
CA GLU A 196 8.19 -13.29 -8.88
C GLU A 196 9.35 -12.71 -8.06
N VAL A 197 10.46 -13.43 -8.02
CA VAL A 197 11.72 -12.94 -7.44
C VAL A 197 12.42 -12.09 -8.50
N ILE A 198 12.87 -10.90 -8.11
CA ILE A 198 13.66 -9.99 -8.95
C ILE A 198 15.14 -10.30 -8.75
N ASP A 199 15.85 -10.64 -9.84
CA ASP A 199 17.18 -11.28 -9.79
C ASP A 199 18.15 -11.05 -10.98
N GLN A 200 18.42 -9.85 -11.51
CA GLN A 200 19.40 -9.58 -12.61
C GLN A 200 19.26 -10.34 -13.96
N GLU A 201 18.69 -11.55 -14.03
CA GLU A 201 18.81 -12.46 -15.17
C GLU A 201 17.53 -12.60 -16.00
N ARG A 202 16.40 -11.96 -15.60
CA ARG A 202 15.07 -12.23 -16.20
C ARG A 202 14.22 -10.96 -16.42
N GLN A 203 13.18 -11.10 -17.24
CA GLN A 203 12.06 -10.16 -17.25
C GLN A 203 11.08 -10.58 -16.15
N TYR A 204 10.56 -9.62 -15.39
CA TYR A 204 9.73 -9.86 -14.20
C TYR A 204 8.31 -9.33 -14.46
N GLY A 205 7.43 -10.15 -15.03
CA GLY A 205 6.06 -9.74 -15.41
C GLY A 205 6.00 -8.36 -16.09
N ASN A 206 5.27 -7.42 -15.46
CA ASN A 206 5.09 -6.04 -15.89
C ASN A 206 6.14 -5.03 -15.35
N VAL A 207 7.23 -5.51 -14.75
CA VAL A 207 8.32 -4.67 -14.24
C VAL A 207 9.38 -4.49 -15.33
N SER A 208 9.73 -3.22 -15.59
CA SER A 208 10.78 -2.90 -16.56
C SER A 208 12.15 -3.29 -16.03
N ARG A 209 13.10 -3.55 -16.92
CA ARG A 209 14.50 -3.84 -16.52
C ARG A 209 15.09 -2.71 -15.68
N GLN A 210 14.80 -1.46 -16.02
CA GLN A 210 15.29 -0.30 -15.28
C GLN A 210 14.72 -0.25 -13.85
N ASP A 211 13.44 -0.57 -13.68
CA ASP A 211 12.82 -0.64 -12.35
C ASP A 211 13.39 -1.79 -11.53
N ALA A 212 13.65 -2.94 -12.16
CA ALA A 212 14.30 -4.09 -11.53
C ALA A 212 15.74 -3.78 -11.09
N GLU A 213 16.49 -3.01 -11.88
CA GLU A 213 17.83 -2.55 -11.50
C GLU A 213 17.75 -1.58 -10.30
N ALA A 214 16.81 -0.64 -10.30
CA ALA A 214 16.64 0.33 -9.20
C ALA A 214 16.33 -0.33 -7.83
N ILE A 215 15.47 -1.34 -7.80
CA ILE A 215 15.17 -2.07 -6.55
C ILE A 215 16.35 -2.92 -6.07
N LEU A 216 17.16 -3.45 -7.00
CA LEU A 216 18.38 -4.20 -6.66
C LEU A 216 19.48 -3.28 -6.12
N ASP A 217 19.64 -2.09 -6.68
CA ASP A 217 20.57 -1.07 -6.18
C ASP A 217 20.22 -0.65 -4.74
N MET A 218 18.93 -0.42 -4.46
CA MET A 218 18.46 -0.16 -3.08
C MET A 218 18.75 -1.36 -2.15
N ALA A 219 18.60 -2.59 -2.64
CA ALA A 219 18.90 -3.78 -1.85
C ALA A 219 20.38 -3.89 -1.47
N GLU A 220 21.30 -3.53 -2.38
CA GLU A 220 22.73 -3.44 -2.07
C GLU A 220 23.02 -2.32 -1.08
N GLN A 221 22.45 -1.13 -1.30
CA GLN A 221 22.61 0.01 -0.40
C GLN A 221 22.18 -0.33 1.04
N MET A 222 20.99 -0.95 1.21
CA MET A 222 20.50 -1.37 2.53
C MET A 222 21.43 -2.39 3.20
N LYS A 223 22.03 -3.29 2.43
CA LYS A 223 22.99 -4.28 2.98
C LYS A 223 24.27 -3.60 3.45
N ASP A 224 24.75 -2.61 2.70
CA ASP A 224 25.97 -1.88 3.05
C ASP A 224 25.74 -0.98 4.27
N GLU A 225 24.63 -0.24 4.33
CA GLU A 225 24.23 0.54 5.51
C GLU A 225 24.08 -0.34 6.76
N ALA A 226 23.43 -1.50 6.65
CA ALA A 226 23.32 -2.43 7.77
C ALA A 226 24.69 -2.91 8.27
N ARG A 227 25.63 -3.21 7.35
CA ARG A 227 27.00 -3.63 7.71
C ARG A 227 27.77 -2.53 8.42
N GLU A 228 27.61 -1.27 8.02
CA GLU A 228 28.20 -0.11 8.72
C GLU A 228 27.72 -0.01 10.17
N HIS A 229 26.50 -0.49 10.45
CA HIS A 229 25.92 -0.59 11.79
C HIS A 229 26.15 -1.93 12.50
N ASN A 230 27.00 -2.82 11.96
CA ASN A 230 27.24 -4.19 12.46
C ASN A 230 25.99 -5.08 12.49
N GLU A 231 25.03 -4.82 11.60
CA GLU A 231 23.86 -5.67 11.38
C GLU A 231 24.05 -6.55 10.15
N TYR A 232 23.54 -7.78 10.22
CA TYR A 232 23.55 -8.71 9.11
C TYR A 232 22.14 -8.88 8.58
N ILE A 233 21.91 -8.41 7.36
CA ILE A 233 20.64 -8.58 6.68
C ILE A 233 20.79 -9.40 5.39
N THR A 234 19.69 -9.97 4.95
CA THR A 234 19.50 -10.53 3.60
C THR A 234 18.31 -9.81 3.01
N VAL A 235 18.53 -9.07 1.93
CA VAL A 235 17.46 -8.40 1.20
C VAL A 235 17.03 -9.27 0.03
N ARG A 236 15.72 -9.45 -0.15
CA ARG A 236 15.11 -10.16 -1.27
C ARG A 236 14.14 -9.26 -2.00
N CYS A 237 14.24 -9.18 -3.32
CA CYS A 237 13.42 -8.29 -4.13
C CYS A 237 12.33 -9.09 -4.86
N TYR A 238 11.13 -8.52 -4.93
CA TYR A 238 9.97 -9.18 -5.51
C TYR A 238 9.16 -8.25 -6.39
N ALA A 239 8.64 -8.78 -7.50
CA ALA A 239 7.53 -8.22 -8.23
C ALA A 239 6.27 -8.97 -7.80
N VAL A 240 5.25 -8.26 -7.35
CA VAL A 240 3.99 -8.87 -6.91
C VAL A 240 2.83 -8.22 -7.65
N GLU A 241 2.07 -9.02 -8.38
CA GLU A 241 0.82 -8.57 -8.98
C GLU A 241 -0.34 -8.95 -8.08
N VAL A 242 -1.26 -8.02 -7.86
CA VAL A 242 -2.49 -8.24 -7.11
C VAL A 242 -3.71 -7.84 -7.94
N PRO A 243 -4.89 -8.45 -7.73
CA PRO A 243 -6.09 -8.05 -8.45
C PRO A 243 -6.42 -6.57 -8.24
N SER A 244 -6.84 -5.90 -9.30
CA SER A 244 -7.33 -4.52 -9.21
C SER A 244 -8.54 -4.42 -8.27
N TYR A 245 -8.79 -3.25 -7.66
CA TYR A 245 -10.03 -3.01 -6.93
C TYR A 245 -11.28 -3.10 -7.81
N LYS A 246 -11.14 -3.03 -9.14
CA LYS A 246 -12.23 -3.24 -10.11
C LYS A 246 -12.48 -4.72 -10.45
N SER A 247 -11.60 -5.62 -9.99
CA SER A 247 -11.71 -7.06 -10.19
C SER A 247 -13.01 -7.60 -9.60
N GLU A 248 -13.50 -8.72 -10.12
CA GLU A 248 -14.66 -9.38 -9.52
C GLU A 248 -14.37 -9.95 -8.12
N HIS A 249 -13.09 -10.13 -7.78
CA HIS A 249 -12.64 -10.67 -6.51
C HIS A 249 -12.53 -9.62 -5.40
N VAL A 250 -12.24 -8.36 -5.74
CA VAL A 250 -12.12 -7.27 -4.78
C VAL A 250 -13.39 -6.41 -4.82
N ASN A 251 -13.59 -5.65 -5.90
CA ASN A 251 -14.74 -4.75 -6.10
C ASN A 251 -15.09 -3.89 -4.86
N ASN A 252 -14.08 -3.34 -4.18
CA ASN A 252 -14.26 -2.45 -3.03
C ASN A 252 -13.00 -1.59 -2.79
N PRO A 253 -13.15 -0.39 -2.20
CA PRO A 253 -12.03 0.52 -1.95
C PRO A 253 -11.11 0.10 -0.80
N PHE A 254 -11.45 -0.96 -0.05
CA PHE A 254 -10.66 -1.44 1.10
C PHE A 254 -9.73 -2.60 0.75
N GLY A 255 -9.63 -2.96 -0.54
CA GLY A 255 -8.79 -4.06 -1.02
C GLY A 255 -9.20 -5.44 -0.47
N ILE A 256 -10.42 -5.60 0.05
CA ILE A 256 -10.83 -6.88 0.67
C ILE A 256 -11.14 -7.89 -0.42
N ILE A 257 -10.56 -9.08 -0.36
CA ILE A 257 -10.92 -10.16 -1.29
C ILE A 257 -12.20 -10.84 -0.80
N GLN A 258 -13.23 -10.78 -1.62
CA GLN A 258 -14.56 -11.30 -1.30
C GLN A 258 -14.53 -12.82 -1.14
N ARG A 259 -15.13 -13.31 -0.06
CA ARG A 259 -15.21 -14.74 0.22
C ARG A 259 -16.16 -15.44 -0.76
N GLY A 260 -15.68 -16.46 -1.46
CA GLY A 260 -16.52 -17.24 -2.38
C GLY A 260 -15.77 -18.30 -3.19
N LYS A 261 -16.51 -19.08 -4.00
CA LYS A 261 -15.94 -20.16 -4.83
C LYS A 261 -14.87 -19.65 -5.81
N LYS A 262 -15.02 -18.43 -6.30
CA LYS A 262 -14.09 -17.80 -7.24
C LYS A 262 -12.82 -17.25 -6.58
N GLN A 263 -12.80 -17.07 -5.26
CA GLN A 263 -11.62 -16.64 -4.51
C GLN A 263 -10.60 -17.78 -4.36
N GLN A 264 -11.05 -19.03 -4.21
CA GLN A 264 -10.16 -20.15 -3.90
C GLN A 264 -9.01 -20.32 -4.92
N PRO A 265 -9.23 -20.21 -6.24
CA PRO A 265 -8.15 -20.27 -7.22
C PRO A 265 -7.10 -19.18 -7.04
N LEU A 266 -7.52 -17.94 -6.78
CA LEU A 266 -6.63 -16.80 -6.55
C LEU A 266 -5.72 -17.03 -5.34
N ILE A 267 -6.31 -17.42 -4.21
CA ILE A 267 -5.54 -17.69 -2.99
C ILE A 267 -4.63 -18.91 -3.16
N ALA A 268 -5.11 -19.96 -3.83
CA ALA A 268 -4.30 -21.15 -4.12
C ALA A 268 -3.11 -20.84 -5.03
N GLN A 269 -3.31 -20.00 -6.05
CA GLN A 269 -2.24 -19.52 -6.93
C GLN A 269 -1.19 -18.75 -6.14
N PHE A 270 -1.61 -17.71 -5.41
CA PHE A 270 -0.70 -16.90 -4.59
C PHE A 270 0.03 -17.76 -3.53
N THR A 271 -0.66 -18.73 -2.92
CA THR A 271 -0.05 -19.67 -1.96
C THR A 271 1.05 -20.51 -2.61
N ARG A 272 0.80 -21.05 -3.80
CA ARG A 272 1.78 -21.87 -4.53
C ARG A 272 3.00 -21.04 -4.94
N GLU A 273 2.77 -19.88 -5.55
CA GLU A 273 3.87 -19.00 -5.98
C GLU A 273 4.67 -18.49 -4.78
N ASN A 274 4.00 -18.23 -3.65
CA ASN A 274 4.66 -17.93 -2.39
C ASN A 274 5.54 -19.08 -1.87
N GLN A 275 5.11 -20.35 -2.01
CA GLN A 275 5.93 -21.50 -1.59
C GLN A 275 7.24 -21.57 -2.38
N ASP A 276 7.20 -21.23 -3.67
CA ASP A 276 8.36 -21.24 -4.54
C ASP A 276 9.26 -20.00 -4.29
N ALA A 277 8.68 -18.80 -4.28
CA ALA A 277 9.40 -17.52 -4.15
C ALA A 277 9.81 -17.18 -2.70
N ARG A 278 9.16 -17.80 -1.71
CA ARG A 278 9.37 -17.56 -0.26
C ARG A 278 9.18 -16.11 0.15
N LEU A 279 8.19 -15.44 -0.43
CA LEU A 279 7.82 -14.06 -0.08
C LEU A 279 7.33 -14.01 1.38
N ILE A 280 6.30 -14.77 1.73
CA ILE A 280 5.86 -15.02 3.10
C ILE A 280 6.65 -16.22 3.64
N PRO A 281 7.19 -16.14 4.87
CA PRO A 281 7.88 -17.26 5.48
C PRO A 281 7.03 -18.53 5.55
N ILE A 282 7.62 -19.67 5.19
CA ILE A 282 6.98 -20.98 5.30
C ILE A 282 7.18 -21.48 6.72
N LYS A 283 6.08 -21.72 7.45
CA LYS A 283 6.12 -22.35 8.78
C LYS A 283 6.70 -23.76 8.67
N LYS A 284 7.65 -24.08 9.56
CA LYS A 284 8.21 -25.43 9.71
C LYS A 284 7.27 -26.32 10.50
#